data_AF-A0A1U7GJR4-F1
#
_entry.id   AF-A0A1U7GJR4-F1
#
_cell.length_a   1.000
_cell.length_b   1.000
_cell.length_c   1.000
_cell.angle_alpha   90.00
_cell.angle_beta   90.00
_cell.angle_gamma   90.00
#
_symmetry.space_group_name_H-M   'P 1'
#
loop_
_entity.id
_entity.type
_entity.pdbx_description
1 polymer ?
#
loop_
_entity_poly.entity_id
_entity_poly.type
_entity_poly.pdbx_seq_one_letter_code
_entity_poly.pdbx_strand_id
1 'polypeptide(L)' 'MVKVLRGVIRGRTIELDEDAGIADGRAVQVVVRSEVEAPALGRRSAAGAMAEHWSEEDDRLLDEIEQDRHRPSTREIPG' A
#
# COMPACT_ATOMS: atom_id res chain seq x y z
N MET A 1 -23.49 -14.42 17.21
CA MET A 1 -23.84 -13.50 16.11
C MET A 1 -22.73 -12.48 15.99
N VAL A 2 -22.21 -12.24 14.78
CA VAL A 2 -21.16 -11.25 14.53
C VAL A 2 -21.81 -10.05 13.88
N LYS A 3 -21.77 -8.88 14.54
CA LYS A 3 -22.21 -7.59 13.98
C LYS A 3 -20.95 -6.82 13.60
N VAL A 4 -20.84 -6.39 12.35
CA VAL A 4 -19.76 -5.49 11.92
C VAL A 4 -20.26 -4.07 12.14
N LEU A 5 -19.50 -3.30 12.92
CA LEU A 5 -19.79 -1.91 13.26
C LEU A 5 -18.63 -1.03 12.84
N ARG A 6 -18.94 0.21 12.47
CA ARG A 6 -17.96 1.25 12.20
C ARG A 6 -17.76 2.12 13.43
N GLY A 7 -16.59 2.73 13.50
CA GLY A 7 -16.21 3.56 14.62
C GLY A 7 -14.80 4.10 14.50
N VAL A 8 -14.45 4.97 15.43
CA VAL A 8 -13.16 5.67 15.47
C VAL A 8 -12.37 5.22 16.70
N ILE A 9 -11.08 4.91 16.49
CA ILE A 9 -10.18 4.55 17.58
C ILE A 9 -9.70 5.84 18.27
N ARG A 10 -9.95 5.94 19.59
CA ARG A 10 -9.45 6.99 20.49
C ARG A 10 -8.52 6.37 21.54
N GLY A 11 -7.25 6.24 21.20
CA GLY A 11 -6.25 5.59 22.05
C GLY A 11 -6.58 4.11 22.25
N ARG A 12 -7.17 3.76 23.40
CA ARG A 12 -7.57 2.38 23.75
C ARG A 12 -9.08 2.13 23.68
N THR A 13 -9.86 3.17 23.41
CA THR A 13 -11.32 3.10 23.30
C THR A 13 -11.72 3.15 21.82
N ILE A 14 -12.74 2.38 21.43
CA ILE A 14 -13.36 2.48 20.10
C ILE A 14 -14.71 3.17 20.30
N GLU A 15 -14.88 4.35 19.71
CA GLU A 15 -16.17 5.05 19.65
C GLU A 15 -16.94 4.49 18.46
N LEU A 16 -18.05 3.79 18.71
CA LEU A 16 -18.88 3.19 17.66
C LEU A 16 -19.89 4.21 17.13
N ASP A 17 -20.15 4.17 15.83
CA ASP A 17 -21.14 5.05 15.18
C ASP A 17 -22.58 4.66 15.54
N GLU A 18 -22.78 3.41 15.96
CA GLU A 18 -24.07 2.83 16.32
C GLU A 18 -23.96 1.96 17.58
N ASP A 19 -25.10 1.77 18.26
CA ASP A 19 -25.20 0.89 19.42
C ASP A 19 -24.90 -0.58 19.03
N ALA A 20 -24.07 -1.23 19.85
CA ALA A 20 -23.69 -2.62 19.64
C ALA A 20 -24.81 -3.62 20.00
N GLY A 21 -25.82 -3.19 20.76
CA GLY A 21 -26.88 -4.02 21.33
C GLY A 21 -26.35 -4.96 22.41
N ILE A 22 -25.20 -4.64 23.03
CA ILE A 22 -24.53 -5.45 24.04
C ILE A 22 -24.63 -4.75 25.37
N ALA A 23 -25.02 -5.48 26.41
CA ALA A 23 -25.08 -4.96 27.78
C ALA A 23 -23.71 -4.42 28.24
N ASP A 24 -23.74 -3.32 28.97
CA ASP A 24 -22.55 -2.69 29.53
C ASP A 24 -21.76 -3.65 30.44
N GLY A 25 -20.44 -3.51 30.47
CA GLY A 25 -19.52 -4.36 31.24
C GLY A 25 -19.30 -5.78 30.71
N ARG A 26 -19.93 -6.17 29.60
CA ARG A 26 -19.73 -7.50 29.01
C ARG A 26 -18.38 -7.61 28.28
N ALA A 27 -17.61 -8.64 28.61
CA ALA A 27 -16.38 -8.95 27.89
C ALA A 27 -16.67 -9.39 26.44
N VAL A 28 -15.94 -8.82 25.47
CA VAL A 28 -16.08 -9.12 24.04
C VAL A 28 -14.72 -9.32 23.38
N GLN A 29 -14.69 -10.10 22.30
CA GLN A 29 -13.54 -10.18 21.40
C GLN A 29 -13.72 -9.15 20.28
N VAL A 30 -12.70 -8.33 20.04
CA VAL A 30 -12.72 -7.29 19.01
C VAL A 30 -11.79 -7.66 17.87
N VAL A 31 -12.28 -7.56 16.63
CA VAL A 31 -11.47 -7.66 15.41
C VAL A 31 -11.49 -6.30 14.73
N VAL A 32 -10.33 -5.63 14.72
CA VAL A 32 -10.20 -4.29 14.14
C VAL A 32 -9.75 -4.41 12.69
N ARG A 33 -10.50 -3.79 11.78
CA ARG A 33 -10.11 -3.60 10.37
C ARG A 33 -10.02 -2.10 10.12
N SER A 34 -8.83 -1.62 9.73
CA SER A 34 -8.65 -0.22 9.41
C SER A 34 -9.18 0.05 8.00
N GLU A 35 -10.18 0.93 7.88
CA GLU A 35 -10.56 1.56 6.61
C GLU A 35 -9.57 2.70 6.34
N VAL A 36 -8.28 2.37 6.18
CA VAL A 36 -7.38 3.30 5.52
C VAL A 36 -7.86 3.34 4.09
N GLU A 37 -8.47 4.46 3.65
CA GLU A 37 -8.41 4.80 2.24
C GLU A 37 -6.94 4.71 1.88
N ALA A 38 -6.56 3.64 1.15
CA ALA A 38 -5.27 3.61 0.49
C ALA A 38 -5.14 4.99 -0.13
N PRO A 39 -4.08 5.77 0.22
CA PRO A 39 -3.97 7.14 -0.24
C PRO A 39 -4.31 7.07 -1.70
N ALA A 40 -5.38 7.78 -2.11
CA ALA A 40 -5.83 7.74 -3.49
C ALA A 40 -4.53 7.83 -4.28
N LEU A 41 -4.23 6.82 -5.09
CA LEU A 41 -3.05 6.81 -5.94
C LEU A 41 -3.30 7.94 -6.94
N GLY A 42 -3.16 9.17 -6.43
CA GLY A 42 -3.46 10.41 -7.06
C GLY A 42 -2.28 10.62 -7.95
N ARG A 43 -2.31 9.92 -9.08
CA ARG A 43 -1.40 10.11 -10.21
C ARG A 43 0.09 10.20 -9.84
N ARG A 44 0.50 9.62 -8.73
CA ARG A 44 1.89 9.31 -8.44
C ARG A 44 1.98 7.81 -8.46
N SER A 45 1.98 7.29 -9.69
CA SER A 45 2.59 6.00 -10.00
C SER A 45 4.00 5.98 -9.39
N ALA A 46 4.67 4.83 -9.33
CA ALA A 46 6.06 4.76 -8.86
C ALA A 46 6.97 5.85 -9.48
N ALA A 47 6.68 6.32 -10.69
CA ALA A 47 7.32 7.46 -11.34
C ALA A 47 7.11 8.82 -10.62
N GLY A 48 5.92 9.08 -10.09
CA GLY A 48 5.59 10.35 -9.42
C GLY A 48 6.15 10.48 -8.00
N ALA A 49 6.56 9.37 -7.37
CA ALA A 49 7.22 9.40 -6.06
C ALA A 49 8.68 9.85 -6.14
N MET A 50 9.34 9.64 -7.30
CA MET A 50 10.73 10.04 -7.53
C MET A 50 10.87 11.24 -8.47
N ALA A 51 9.76 11.78 -9.00
CA ALA A 51 9.80 12.91 -9.94
C ALA A 51 10.51 14.15 -9.38
N GLU A 52 10.43 14.40 -8.06
CA GLU A 52 11.13 15.51 -7.40
C GLU A 52 12.65 15.27 -7.22
N HIS A 53 13.10 14.03 -7.41
CA HIS A 53 14.50 13.60 -7.28
C HIS A 53 15.08 13.08 -8.59
N TRP A 54 14.31 13.13 -9.68
CA TRP A 54 14.70 12.64 -10.99
C TRP A 54 15.71 13.59 -11.63
N SER A 55 16.84 13.04 -12.07
CA SER A 55 17.93 13.78 -12.68
C SER A 55 18.16 13.34 -14.13
N GLU A 56 18.88 14.16 -14.90
CA GLU A 56 19.34 13.79 -16.25
C GLU A 56 20.31 12.60 -16.26
N GLU A 57 20.86 12.22 -15.10
CA GLU A 57 21.67 11.01 -14.94
C GLU A 57 20.79 9.75 -14.91
N ASP A 58 19.61 9.84 -14.29
CA ASP A 58 18.64 8.74 -14.25
C ASP A 58 18.10 8.42 -15.65
N ASP A 59 17.86 9.44 -16.48
CA ASP A 59 17.47 9.26 -17.89
C ASP A 59 18.55 8.49 -18.67
N ARG A 60 19.82 8.88 -18.51
CA ARG A 60 20.97 8.22 -19.15
C ARG A 60 21.11 6.76 -18.70
N LEU A 61 20.90 6.49 -17.41
CA LEU A 61 20.98 5.14 -16.85
C LEU A 61 19.87 4.23 -17.42
N LEU A 62 18.66 4.76 -17.58
CA LEU A 62 17.54 3.99 -18.14
C LEU A 62 17.73 3.71 -19.64
N ASP A 63 18.28 4.65 -20.39
CA ASP A 63 18.65 4.43 -21.79
C ASP A 63 19.72 3.34 -21.91
N GLU A 64 20.71 3.30 -21.01
CA GLU A 64 21.72 2.25 -20.98
C GLU A 64 21.11 0.87 -20.69
N ILE A 65 20.23 0.78 -19.69
CA ILE A 65 19.54 -0.47 -19.34
C ILE A 65 18.68 -0.96 -20.50
N GLU A 66 17.98 -0.06 -21.18
CA GLU A 66 17.16 -0.43 -22.32
C GLU A 66 18.01 -0.94 -23.48
N GLN A 67 19.13 -0.26 -23.79
CA GLN A 67 20.08 -0.71 -24.81
C GLN A 67 20.65 -2.10 -24.47
N ASP A 68 20.99 -2.35 -23.21
CA ASP A 68 21.53 -3.65 -22.78
C ASP A 68 20.50 -4.77 -22.87
N ARG A 69 19.21 -4.50 -22.63
CA ARG A 69 18.13 -5.48 -22.81
C ARG A 69 17.93 -5.92 -24.25
N HIS A 70 18.18 -5.03 -25.20
CA HIS A 70 18.15 -5.35 -26.63
C HIS A 70 19.43 -6.05 -27.10
N ARG A 71 20.45 -6.14 -26.26
CA ARG A 71 21.67 -6.87 -26.57
C ARG A 71 21.39 -8.38 -26.48
N PRO A 72 21.73 -9.16 -27.53
CA PRO A 72 21.63 -10.60 -27.47
C PRO A 72 22.56 -11.14 -26.37
N SER A 73 22.00 -11.67 -25.28
CA SER A 73 22.74 -12.28 -24.17
C SER A 73 22.49 -13.79 -24.13
N THR A 74 22.59 -14.47 -25.27
CA THR A 74 22.60 -15.93 -25.29
C THR A 74 24.00 -16.41 -24.92
N ARG A 75 24.11 -17.21 -23.86
CA ARG A 75 25.34 -17.93 -23.53
C ARG A 75 25.51 -19.06 -24.55
N GLU A 76 26.62 -19.09 -25.28
CA GLU A 76 26.96 -20.25 -26.12
C GLU A 76 27.12 -21.47 -25.20
N ILE A 77 26.40 -22.55 -25.52
CA ILE A 77 26.56 -23.84 -24.83
C ILE A 77 27.76 -24.52 -25.50
N PRO A 78 28.87 -24.79 -24.79
CA PRO A 78 30.00 -25.54 -25.35
C PRO A 78 29.54 -26.93 -25.79
N GLY A 79 29.86 -27.31 -27.03
CA GLY A 79 29.64 -28.65 -27.57
C GLY A 79 30.70 -29.66 -27.13
#